data_AF-A0A2H6HSH9-F1
#
_entry.id   AF-A0A2H6HSH9-F1
#
_cell.length_a   1.000
_cell.length_b   1.000
_cell.length_c   1.000
_cell.angle_alpha   90.00
_cell.angle_beta   90.00
_cell.angle_gamma   90.00
#
_symmetry.space_group_name_H-M   'P 1'
#
loop_
_entity.id
_entity.type
_entity.pdbx_description
1 polymer ?
#
loop_
_entity_poly.entity_id
_entity_poly.type
_entity_poly.pdbx_seq_one_letter_code
_entity_poly.pdbx_strand_id
1 'polypeptide(L)' 'MFKQAADYIQSVRSEMGKVTWPTRAGLIESTSVTLMLSIILAIFVFSADFVISRFIQLII' A
#
# COMPACT_ATOMS: atom_id res chain seq x y z
N MET A 1 -31.61 2.42 22.22
CA MET A 1 -30.68 2.84 21.14
C MET A 1 -29.24 2.40 21.41
N PHE A 2 -28.65 2.68 22.58
CA PHE A 2 -27.28 2.23 22.91
C PHE A 2 -27.06 0.71 22.97
N LYS A 3 -28.06 -0.09 23.39
CA LYS A 3 -27.95 -1.57 23.41
C LYS A 3 -27.75 -2.18 22.02
N GLN A 4 -28.49 -1.71 21.02
CA GLN A 4 -28.37 -2.19 19.64
C GLN A 4 -26.99 -1.91 19.04
N ALA A 5 -26.40 -0.74 19.33
CA ALA A 5 -25.05 -0.40 18.88
C ALA A 5 -23.97 -1.28 19.56
N ALA A 6 -24.13 -1.59 20.85
CA ALA A 6 -23.23 -2.49 21.56
C ALA A 6 -23.30 -3.93 21.02
N ASP A 7 -24.51 -4.43 20.76
CA ASP A 7 -24.73 -5.75 20.16
C ASP A 7 -24.15 -5.82 18.74
N TYR A 8 -24.23 -4.72 17.96
CA TYR A 8 -23.65 -4.62 16.62
C TYR A 8 -22.11 -4.61 16.63
N ILE A 9 -21.48 -3.95 17.60
CA ILE A 9 -20.02 -4.01 17.76
C ILE A 9 -19.57 -5.42 18.17
N GLN A 10 -20.37 -6.10 19.00
CA GLN A 10 -20.09 -7.46 19.44
C GLN A 10 -20.22 -8.47 18.29
N SER A 11 -21.24 -8.32 17.42
CA SER A 11 -21.38 -9.13 16.21
C SER A 11 -20.26 -8.87 15.21
N VAL A 12 -19.89 -7.60 14.96
CA VAL A 12 -18.77 -7.24 14.06
C VAL A 12 -17.46 -7.82 14.57
N ARG A 13 -17.16 -7.73 15.88
CA ARG A 13 -15.95 -8.37 16.45
C ARG A 13 -15.96 -9.88 16.27
N SER A 14 -17.12 -10.53 16.38
CA SER A 14 -17.27 -11.98 16.15
C SER A 14 -16.99 -12.34 14.68
N GLU A 15 -17.44 -11.53 13.73
CA GLU A 15 -17.15 -11.72 12.30
C GLU A 15 -15.70 -11.39 11.93
N MET A 16 -15.10 -10.37 12.56
CA MET A 16 -13.67 -10.07 12.41
C MET A 16 -12.78 -11.23 12.86
N GLY A 17 -13.27 -12.10 13.74
CA GLY A 17 -12.58 -13.33 14.15
C GLY A 17 -12.63 -14.46 13.09
N LYS A 18 -13.57 -14.40 12.14
CA LYS A 18 -13.63 -15.32 10.98
C LYS A 18 -12.74 -14.85 9.83
N VAL A 19 -12.22 -13.62 9.90
CA VAL A 19 -11.27 -13.09 8.93
C VAL A 19 -9.93 -13.75 9.17
N THR A 20 -9.47 -14.52 8.19
CA THR A 20 -8.12 -15.09 8.15
C THR A 20 -7.11 -13.98 7.92
N TRP A 21 -6.66 -13.36 9.02
CA TRP A 21 -5.58 -12.38 8.96
C TRP A 21 -4.29 -13.07 8.49
N PRO A 22 -3.57 -12.46 7.54
CA PRO A 22 -2.28 -12.97 7.11
C PRO A 22 -1.33 -13.03 8.31
N THR A 23 -0.51 -14.08 8.34
CA THR A 23 0.55 -14.21 9.35
C THR A 23 1.52 -13.05 9.21
N ARG A 24 2.18 -12.65 10.31
CA ARG A 24 3.15 -11.55 10.33
C ARG A 24 4.21 -11.66 9.22
N ALA A 25 4.59 -12.89 8.86
CA ALA A 25 5.50 -13.18 7.76
C ALA A 25 4.94 -12.81 6.38
N GLY A 26 3.69 -13.20 6.07
CA GLY A 26 3.06 -12.88 4.79
C GLY A 26 2.79 -11.38 4.61
N LEU A 27 2.59 -10.66 5.73
CA LEU A 27 2.45 -9.21 5.71
C LEU A 27 3.77 -8.53 5.32
N ILE A 28 4.89 -8.97 5.91
CA ILE A 28 6.23 -8.45 5.62
C ILE A 28 6.63 -8.77 4.17
N GLU A 29 6.33 -9.98 3.70
CA GLU A 29 6.61 -10.39 2.32
C GLU A 29 5.86 -9.49 1.32
N SER A 30 4.57 -9.28 1.54
CA SER A 30 3.73 -8.42 0.68
C SER A 30 4.20 -6.97 0.66
N THR A 31 4.61 -6.43 1.83
CA THR A 31 5.19 -5.08 1.91
C THR A 31 6.58 -5.00 1.25
N SER A 32 7.41 -6.02 1.40
CA SER A 32 8.77 -6.06 0.84
C SER A 32 8.75 -6.03 -0.69
N VAL A 33 7.89 -6.84 -1.32
CA VAL A 33 7.72 -6.85 -2.78
C VAL A 33 7.21 -5.50 -3.29
N THR A 34 6.22 -4.92 -2.61
CA THR A 34 5.68 -3.61 -2.98
C THR A 34 6.73 -2.50 -2.87
N LEU A 35 7.55 -2.53 -1.81
CA LEU A 35 8.63 -1.57 -1.59
C LEU A 35 9.72 -1.69 -2.65
N MET A 36 10.06 -2.92 -3.07
CA MET A 36 11.04 -3.13 -4.13
C MET A 36 10.54 -2.59 -5.47
N LEU A 37 9.28 -2.88 -5.82
CA LEU A 37 8.64 -2.37 -7.03
C LEU A 37 8.57 -0.84 -7.04
N SER A 38 8.23 -0.21 -5.91
CA SER A 38 8.15 1.25 -5.82
C SER A 38 9.52 1.90 -5.98
N ILE A 39 10.60 1.30 -5.46
CA ILE A 39 11.97 1.79 -5.65
C ILE A 39 12.37 1.73 -7.13
N ILE A 40 12.08 0.62 -7.82
CA ILE A 40 12.39 0.47 -9.25
C ILE A 40 11.66 1.54 -10.07
N LEU A 41 10.37 1.74 -9.79
CA LEU A 41 9.57 2.78 -10.45
C LEU A 41 10.11 4.18 -10.16
N ALA A 42 10.51 4.46 -8.91
CA ALA A 42 11.08 5.75 -8.54
C ALA A 42 12.36 6.05 -9.33
N ILE A 43 13.26 5.08 -9.49
CA ILE A 43 14.48 5.22 -10.29
C ILE A 43 14.15 5.45 -11.76
N PHE A 44 13.18 4.71 -12.30
CA PHE A 44 12.75 4.87 -13.69
C PHE A 44 12.19 6.27 -13.96
N VAL A 45 11.26 6.74 -13.14
CA VAL A 45 10.65 8.07 -13.26
C VAL A 45 11.72 9.16 -13.10
N PHE A 46 12.57 9.05 -12.08
CA PHE A 46 13.68 10.00 -11.88
C PHE A 46 14.61 10.08 -13.10
N SER A 47 14.94 8.93 -13.70
CA SER A 47 15.77 8.89 -14.91
C SER A 47 15.05 9.54 -16.09
N ALA A 48 13.76 9.27 -16.26
CA ALA A 48 12.95 9.86 -17.32
C ALA A 48 12.84 11.38 -17.16
N ASP A 49 12.56 11.88 -15.95
CA ASP A 49 12.50 13.30 -15.64
C ASP A 49 13.84 13.99 -15.93
N PHE A 50 14.96 13.35 -15.58
CA PHE A 50 16.30 13.88 -15.84
C PHE A 50 16.59 13.99 -17.34
N VAL A 51 16.27 12.94 -18.11
CA VAL A 51 16.45 12.91 -19.56
C VAL A 51 15.58 13.97 -20.23
N ILE A 52 14.29 14.01 -19.89
CA ILE A 52 13.34 14.97 -20.46
C ILE A 52 13.77 16.41 -20.14
N SER A 53 14.15 16.70 -18.88
CA SER A 53 14.60 18.04 -18.48
C SER A 53 15.84 18.50 -19.25
N ARG A 54 16.80 17.59 -19.45
CA ARG A 54 18.01 17.86 -20.26
C ARG A 54 17.67 18.08 -21.73
N PHE A 55 16.75 17.31 -22.30
CA PHE A 55 16.30 17.47 -23.68
C PHE A 55 15.58 18.80 -23.90
N ILE A 56 14.72 19.21 -22.96
CA ILE A 56 14.02 20.49 -23.03
C ILE A 56 15.01 21.66 -22.95
N GLN A 57 16.01 21.60 -22.07
CA GLN A 57 17.08 22.61 -21.97
C GLN A 57 18.00 22.70 -23.20
N LEU A 58 18.06 21.65 -24.03
CA LEU A 58 18.82 21.68 -25.28
C LEU A 58 18.02 22.31 -26.43
N ILE A 59 16.69 22.26 -26.36
CA ILE A 59 15.78 22.77 -27.39
C ILE A 59 15.42 24.24 -27.17
N ILE A 60 15.32 24.69 -25.92
CA ILE A 60 15.08 26.09 -25.51
C ILE A 60 16.41 26.76 -25.22
#